data_AF-A0A4S4NAF1-F1
#
_entry.id   AF-A0A4S4NAF1-F1
#
_cell.length_a   1.000
_cell.length_b   1.000
_cell.length_c   1.000
_cell.angle_alpha   90.00
_cell.angle_beta   90.00
_cell.angle_gamma   90.00
#
_symmetry.space_group_name_H-M   'P 1'
#
loop_
_entity.id
_entity.type
_entity.pdbx_description
1 polymer ?
#
loop_
_entity_poly.entity_id
_entity_poly.type
_entity_poly.pdbx_seq_one_letter_code
_entity_poly.pdbx_strand_id
1 'polypeptide(L)'
;MSRYRIAITVYAVPILVFILGAGFRYDWMIDVALWLFLINAVLSFIIALRSPKRKLLAIGLSLCMAVGLFVLVSFILTFATPDYYGAHKEIPEGIDIYEPIDSFPAFANEEGVQLQLVNSFQPGIYYYTTNFKPYQEGELHLKVFDIQTNERLSSQSILEDTKMVVSHSDTILYAKEFTIYEGSWGDKYGARFELLFRSDKGGKDSLIIAKNFIVEGWMR
;
A
#
# COMPACT_ATOMS: atom_id res chain seq x y z
N MET A 1 -38.54 18.22 18.80
CA MET A 1 -37.87 17.94 17.50
C MET A 1 -38.43 16.65 16.92
N SER A 2 -38.85 16.65 15.65
CA SER A 2 -39.40 15.45 14.99
C SER A 2 -38.34 14.34 14.93
N ARG A 3 -38.69 13.10 15.33
CA ARG A 3 -37.78 11.93 15.34
C ARG A 3 -37.11 11.66 13.99
N TYR A 4 -37.68 12.18 12.90
CA TYR A 4 -37.13 12.07 11.55
C TYR A 4 -35.91 12.97 11.32
N ARG A 5 -35.77 14.11 12.01
CA ARG A 5 -34.60 14.99 11.87
C ARG A 5 -33.32 14.34 12.42
N ILE A 6 -33.45 13.59 13.52
CA ILE A 6 -32.33 12.87 14.12
C ILE A 6 -31.80 11.81 13.14
N ALA A 7 -32.68 11.05 12.49
CA ALA A 7 -32.27 10.03 11.51
C ALA A 7 -31.49 10.63 10.33
N ILE A 8 -31.95 11.75 9.77
CA ILE A 8 -31.26 12.41 8.64
C ILE A 8 -29.88 12.93 9.06
N THR A 9 -29.80 13.63 10.21
CA THR A 9 -28.53 14.17 10.70
C THR A 9 -27.51 13.07 11.01
N VAL A 10 -27.97 11.93 11.51
CA VAL A 10 -27.11 10.79 11.86
C VAL A 10 -26.42 10.18 10.64
N TYR A 11 -27.07 10.12 9.49
CA TYR A 11 -26.44 9.64 8.24
C TYR A 11 -25.68 10.74 7.48
N ALA A 12 -26.04 12.02 7.65
CA ALA A 12 -25.35 13.12 6.98
C ALA A 12 -23.90 13.30 7.47
N VAL A 13 -23.64 13.11 8.77
CA VAL A 13 -22.30 13.29 9.34
C VAL A 13 -21.29 12.31 8.74
N PRO A 14 -21.50 10.99 8.72
CA PRO A 14 -20.52 10.07 8.16
C PRO A 14 -20.37 10.23 6.65
N ILE A 15 -21.41 10.64 5.91
CA ILE A 15 -21.30 11.00 4.48
C ILE A 15 -20.34 12.17 4.30
N LEU A 16 -20.49 13.23 5.10
CA LEU A 16 -19.60 14.37 5.03
C LEU A 16 -18.16 13.98 5.39
N VAL A 17 -17.97 13.20 6.46
CA VAL A 17 -16.63 12.70 6.86
C VAL A 17 -16.01 11.85 5.75
N PHE A 18 -16.80 10.99 5.10
CA PHE A 18 -16.35 10.16 3.98
C PHE A 18 -15.95 11.01 2.77
N ILE A 19 -16.77 11.98 2.37
CA ILE A 19 -16.47 12.88 1.25
C ILE A 19 -15.20 13.70 1.55
N LEU A 20 -15.04 14.19 2.77
CA LEU A 20 -13.84 14.92 3.18
C LEU A 20 -12.62 13.99 3.21
N GLY A 21 -12.76 12.77 3.72
CA GLY A 21 -11.70 11.77 3.74
C GLY A 21 -11.22 11.38 2.34
N ALA A 22 -12.15 11.13 1.42
CA ALA A 22 -11.84 10.88 0.02
C ALA A 22 -11.24 12.10 -0.68
N GLY A 23 -11.81 13.30 -0.45
CA GLY A 23 -11.33 14.54 -1.07
C GLY A 23 -9.95 14.98 -0.58
N PHE A 24 -9.64 14.77 0.70
CA PHE A 24 -8.34 15.06 1.30
C PHE A 24 -7.40 13.86 1.33
N ARG A 25 -7.82 12.70 0.80
CA ARG A 25 -6.99 11.50 0.69
C ARG A 25 -6.48 10.99 2.03
N TYR A 26 -7.37 10.88 3.03
CA TYR A 26 -7.07 10.37 4.37
C TYR A 26 -7.83 9.07 4.66
N ASP A 27 -7.12 7.94 4.69
CA ASP A 27 -7.71 6.61 4.94
C ASP A 27 -8.43 6.54 6.29
N TRP A 28 -7.83 7.07 7.35
CA TRP A 28 -8.42 7.03 8.69
C TRP A 28 -9.78 7.74 8.75
N MET A 29 -10.01 8.79 7.95
CA MET A 29 -11.30 9.47 7.88
C MET A 29 -12.34 8.62 7.19
N ILE A 30 -11.94 7.92 6.13
CA ILE A 30 -12.78 6.97 5.40
C ILE A 30 -13.18 5.83 6.33
N ASP A 31 -12.23 5.24 7.06
CA ASP A 31 -12.48 4.18 8.04
C ASP A 31 -13.44 4.63 9.13
N VAL A 32 -13.21 5.81 9.72
CA VAL A 32 -14.11 6.38 10.74
C VAL A 32 -15.51 6.56 10.18
N ALA A 33 -15.64 7.08 8.96
CA ALA A 33 -16.95 7.23 8.32
C ALA A 33 -17.65 5.88 8.12
N LEU A 34 -16.94 4.85 7.63
CA LEU A 34 -17.46 3.49 7.45
C LEU A 34 -17.91 2.86 8.77
N TRP A 35 -17.14 3.03 9.85
CA TRP A 35 -17.54 2.59 11.19
C TRP A 35 -18.79 3.30 11.69
N LEU A 36 -18.86 4.62 11.55
CA LEU A 36 -20.05 5.38 11.92
C LEU A 36 -21.28 4.94 11.12
N PHE A 37 -21.11 4.63 9.82
CA PHE A 37 -22.20 4.09 9.00
C PHE A 37 -22.70 2.74 9.52
N LEU A 38 -21.79 1.82 9.83
CA LEU A 38 -22.16 0.50 10.35
C LEU A 38 -22.90 0.62 11.68
N ILE A 39 -22.39 1.44 12.61
CA ILE A 39 -23.03 1.70 13.90
C ILE A 39 -24.43 2.29 13.69
N ASN A 40 -24.59 3.26 12.79
CA ASN A 40 -25.88 3.88 12.52
C ASN A 40 -26.89 2.91 11.90
N ALA A 41 -26.44 2.03 11.01
CA ALA A 41 -27.27 0.97 10.44
C ALA A 41 -27.77 0.00 11.52
N VAL A 42 -26.87 -0.45 12.41
CA VAL A 42 -27.21 -1.36 13.52
C VAL A 42 -28.18 -0.69 14.50
N LEU A 43 -27.91 0.56 14.92
CA LEU A 43 -28.80 1.29 15.83
C LEU A 43 -30.19 1.52 15.23
N SER A 44 -30.24 1.90 13.94
CA SER A 44 -31.51 2.08 13.23
C SER A 44 -32.31 0.78 13.17
N PHE A 45 -31.64 -0.35 12.93
CA PHE A 45 -32.26 -1.66 12.94
C PHE A 45 -32.83 -2.03 14.32
N ILE A 46 -32.07 -1.82 15.40
CA ILE A 46 -32.52 -2.06 16.79
C ILE A 46 -33.74 -1.20 17.14
N ILE A 47 -33.71 0.09 16.80
CA ILE A 47 -34.83 1.02 17.05
C ILE A 47 -36.08 0.56 16.28
N ALA A 48 -35.91 0.10 15.04
CA ALA A 48 -37.00 -0.37 14.20
C ALA A 48 -37.68 -1.63 14.78
N LEU A 49 -36.92 -2.58 15.33
CA LEU A 49 -37.45 -3.77 16.02
C LEU A 49 -38.34 -3.42 17.22
N ARG A 50 -38.01 -2.35 17.95
CA ARG A 50 -38.67 -1.95 19.20
C ARG A 50 -39.95 -1.11 19.00
N SER A 51 -40.23 -0.60 17.80
CA SER A 51 -41.35 0.33 17.56
C SER A 51 -42.66 -0.40 17.20
N PRO A 52 -43.71 -0.44 18.05
CA PRO A 52 -44.85 -1.36 17.86
C PRO A 52 -45.86 -0.96 16.77
N LYS A 53 -45.94 0.32 16.36
CA LYS A 53 -47.05 0.82 15.51
C LYS A 53 -46.67 1.22 14.07
N ARG A 54 -45.38 1.21 13.71
CA ARG A 54 -44.89 1.63 12.37
C ARG A 54 -43.71 0.78 11.87
N LYS A 55 -43.65 -0.50 12.28
CA LYS A 55 -42.51 -1.40 11.97
C LYS A 55 -42.17 -1.42 10.50
N LEU A 56 -43.13 -1.73 9.63
CA LEU A 56 -42.84 -1.90 8.20
C LEU A 56 -42.33 -0.62 7.51
N LEU A 57 -42.96 0.54 7.72
CA LEU A 57 -42.55 1.78 7.08
C LEU A 57 -41.19 2.27 7.59
N ALA A 58 -40.95 2.18 8.91
CA ALA A 58 -39.68 2.58 9.50
C ALA A 58 -38.53 1.66 9.09
N ILE A 59 -38.77 0.34 9.08
CA ILE A 59 -37.83 -0.67 8.57
C ILE A 59 -37.54 -0.42 7.09
N GLY A 60 -38.59 -0.24 6.28
CA GLY A 60 -38.46 0.01 4.84
C GLY A 60 -37.65 1.26 4.53
N LEU A 61 -37.94 2.38 5.21
CA LEU A 61 -37.18 3.62 5.01
C LEU A 61 -35.72 3.47 5.46
N SER A 62 -35.46 2.82 6.59
CA SER A 62 -34.07 2.56 7.04
C SER A 62 -33.31 1.66 6.07
N LEU A 63 -33.98 0.65 5.50
CA LEU A 63 -33.39 -0.24 4.52
C LEU A 63 -33.09 0.50 3.22
N CYS A 64 -34.02 1.33 2.72
CA CYS A 64 -33.79 2.17 1.54
C CYS A 64 -32.61 3.13 1.74
N MET A 65 -32.49 3.77 2.92
CA MET A 65 -31.34 4.64 3.22
C MET A 65 -30.04 3.86 3.28
N ALA A 66 -30.02 2.68 3.93
CA ALA A 66 -28.84 1.83 3.99
C ALA A 66 -28.40 1.35 2.59
N VAL A 67 -29.36 0.91 1.76
CA VAL A 67 -29.08 0.46 0.38
C VAL A 67 -28.60 1.61 -0.49
N GLY A 68 -29.27 2.77 -0.46
CA GLY A 68 -28.86 3.94 -1.24
C GLY A 68 -27.46 4.43 -0.85
N LEU A 69 -27.16 4.40 0.45
CA LEU A 69 -25.84 4.72 0.95
C LEU A 69 -24.79 3.69 0.53
N PHE A 70 -25.10 2.39 0.63
CA PHE A 70 -24.21 1.34 0.16
C PHE A 70 -23.86 1.54 -1.32
N VAL A 71 -24.86 1.81 -2.17
CA VAL A 71 -24.65 2.12 -3.59
C VAL A 71 -23.75 3.35 -3.78
N LEU A 72 -23.97 4.43 -3.01
CA LEU A 72 -23.14 5.64 -3.08
C LEU A 72 -21.69 5.36 -2.70
N VAL A 73 -21.47 4.67 -1.58
CA VAL A 73 -20.13 4.32 -1.08
C VAL A 73 -19.44 3.39 -2.06
N SER A 74 -20.12 2.34 -2.54
CA SER A 74 -19.58 1.44 -3.57
C SER A 74 -19.22 2.20 -4.85
N PHE A 75 -20.05 3.14 -5.28
CA PHE A 75 -19.75 3.97 -6.46
C PHE A 75 -18.49 4.80 -6.24
N ILE A 76 -18.34 5.48 -5.09
CA ILE A 76 -17.14 6.28 -4.81
C ILE A 76 -15.90 5.39 -4.72
N LEU A 77 -15.96 4.27 -3.99
CA LEU A 77 -14.84 3.34 -3.84
C LEU A 77 -14.42 2.70 -5.17
N THR A 78 -15.34 2.57 -6.13
CA THR A 78 -15.01 2.05 -7.48
C THR A 78 -14.08 3.01 -8.25
N PHE A 79 -14.14 4.31 -7.96
CA PHE A 79 -13.34 5.33 -8.65
C PHE A 79 -12.26 5.96 -7.76
N ALA A 80 -12.25 5.68 -6.46
CA ALA A 80 -11.23 6.14 -5.54
C ALA A 80 -9.95 5.31 -5.70
N THR A 81 -8.80 5.92 -5.40
CA THR A 81 -7.57 5.13 -5.26
C THR A 81 -7.69 4.22 -4.04
N PRO A 82 -7.27 2.95 -4.13
CA PRO A 82 -7.51 1.94 -3.10
C PRO A 82 -6.75 2.18 -1.80
N ASP A 83 -5.65 2.94 -1.83
CA ASP A 83 -4.77 3.17 -0.68
C ASP A 83 -4.07 4.54 -0.79
N TYR A 84 -4.24 5.42 0.20
CA TYR A 84 -3.62 6.76 0.23
C TYR A 84 -2.29 6.79 1.00
N TYR A 85 -1.64 5.65 1.26
CA TYR A 85 -0.38 5.56 2.00
C TYR A 85 0.68 6.59 1.58
N GLY A 86 0.87 6.79 0.27
CA GLY A 86 1.86 7.73 -0.28
C GLY A 86 1.36 9.17 -0.43
N ALA A 87 0.05 9.43 -0.29
CA ALA A 87 -0.59 10.68 -0.74
C ALA A 87 -0.09 11.94 -0.02
N HIS A 88 0.39 11.79 1.22
CA HIS A 88 0.89 12.89 2.06
C HIS A 88 2.36 12.72 2.44
N LYS A 89 3.07 11.81 1.77
CA LYS A 89 4.50 11.60 2.01
C LYS A 89 5.31 12.58 1.20
N GLU A 90 6.39 13.04 1.81
CA GLU A 90 7.33 13.94 1.16
C GLU A 90 8.61 13.17 0.83
N ILE A 91 9.20 13.49 -0.32
CA ILE A 91 10.52 12.95 -0.66
C ILE A 91 11.54 13.73 0.18
N PRO A 92 12.26 13.07 1.10
CA PRO A 92 13.19 13.75 1.99
C PRO A 92 14.34 14.41 1.22
N GLU A 93 14.65 15.66 1.56
CA GLU A 93 15.78 16.39 0.99
C GLU A 93 17.09 16.07 1.72
N GLY A 94 18.22 16.27 1.04
CA GLY A 94 19.55 16.12 1.63
C GLY A 94 20.03 14.67 1.78
N ILE A 95 19.35 13.70 1.17
CA ILE A 95 19.82 12.32 1.02
C ILE A 95 19.87 11.92 -0.46
N ASP A 96 20.80 11.04 -0.81
CA ASP A 96 20.84 10.45 -2.15
C ASP A 96 19.64 9.52 -2.33
N ILE A 97 18.77 9.88 -3.27
CA ILE A 97 17.58 9.13 -3.66
C ILE A 97 17.46 9.12 -5.17
N TYR A 98 17.18 7.94 -5.74
CA TYR A 98 17.21 7.71 -7.18
C TYR A 98 15.82 7.38 -7.72
N GLU A 99 15.57 7.72 -8.98
CA GLU A 99 14.39 7.20 -9.68
C GLU A 99 14.67 5.80 -10.24
N PRO A 100 13.64 4.93 -10.34
CA PRO A 100 13.78 3.69 -11.07
C PRO A 100 14.03 3.98 -12.56
N ILE A 101 14.85 3.14 -13.19
CA ILE A 101 15.15 3.25 -14.63
C ILE A 101 14.18 2.42 -15.47
N ASP A 102 14.06 2.73 -16.76
CA ASP A 102 13.08 2.05 -17.64
C ASP A 102 13.63 0.82 -18.37
N SER A 103 14.94 0.57 -18.27
CA SER A 103 15.59 -0.55 -18.96
C SER A 103 16.65 -1.20 -18.08
N PHE A 104 16.82 -2.52 -18.21
CA PHE A 104 17.85 -3.25 -17.49
C PHE A 104 19.25 -2.68 -17.77
N PRO A 105 20.06 -2.47 -16.72
CA PRO A 105 21.40 -1.92 -16.88
C PRO A 105 22.39 -2.96 -17.40
N ALA A 106 23.44 -2.48 -18.07
CA ALA A 106 24.59 -3.29 -18.44
C ALA A 106 25.74 -3.03 -17.44
N PHE A 107 25.88 -3.88 -16.42
CA PHE A 107 26.92 -3.75 -15.40
C PHE A 107 28.34 -4.15 -15.86
N ALA A 108 28.56 -4.37 -17.16
CA ALA A 108 29.76 -5.00 -17.71
C ALA A 108 31.09 -4.28 -17.35
N ASN A 109 31.03 -3.00 -16.97
CA ASN A 109 32.19 -2.19 -16.63
C ASN A 109 32.04 -1.41 -15.31
N GLU A 110 31.03 -1.71 -14.50
CA GLU A 110 30.85 -1.00 -13.23
C GLU A 110 31.69 -1.63 -12.12
N GLU A 111 32.50 -0.81 -11.46
CA GLU A 111 33.24 -1.21 -10.25
C GLU A 111 32.31 -1.22 -9.04
N GLY A 112 32.53 -2.21 -8.16
CA GLY A 112 31.75 -2.36 -6.92
C GLY A 112 30.37 -2.99 -7.13
N VAL A 113 29.68 -3.20 -6.00
CA VAL A 113 28.33 -3.76 -6.00
C VAL A 113 27.32 -2.67 -6.29
N GLN A 114 26.48 -2.91 -7.27
CA GLN A 114 25.40 -2.04 -7.68
C GLN A 114 24.06 -2.64 -7.27
N LEU A 115 23.17 -1.75 -6.87
CA LEU A 115 21.74 -2.01 -6.74
C LEU A 115 21.04 -0.95 -7.59
N GLN A 116 20.21 -1.39 -8.53
CA GLN A 116 19.36 -0.51 -9.33
C GLN A 116 17.95 -1.07 -9.36
N LEU A 117 16.98 -0.16 -9.45
CA LEU A 117 15.56 -0.47 -9.53
C LEU A 117 15.09 -0.16 -10.95
N VAL A 118 14.36 -1.09 -11.55
CA VAL A 118 13.85 -0.97 -12.92
C VAL A 118 12.33 -1.01 -12.87
N ASN A 119 11.66 -0.09 -13.56
CA ASN A 119 10.21 -0.12 -13.73
C ASN A 119 9.79 -1.40 -14.46
N SER A 120 8.72 -2.05 -13.98
CA SER A 120 8.06 -3.12 -14.72
C SER A 120 6.88 -2.56 -15.53
N PHE A 121 6.01 -3.44 -16.02
CA PHE A 121 4.89 -3.12 -16.89
C PHE A 121 3.80 -2.24 -16.23
N GLN A 122 3.79 -2.15 -14.91
CA GLN A 122 2.84 -1.35 -14.12
C GLN A 122 3.54 -0.64 -12.96
N PRO A 123 3.07 0.56 -12.58
CA PRO A 123 3.58 1.22 -11.38
C PRO A 123 3.34 0.38 -10.13
N GLY A 124 4.29 0.44 -9.19
CA GLY A 124 4.30 -0.43 -8.01
C GLY A 124 4.89 -1.82 -8.24
N ILE A 125 5.19 -2.20 -9.48
CA ILE A 125 5.89 -3.43 -9.83
C ILE A 125 7.27 -3.06 -10.36
N TYR A 126 8.31 -3.67 -9.79
CA TYR A 126 9.69 -3.34 -10.12
C TYR A 126 10.54 -4.59 -10.26
N TYR A 127 11.64 -4.47 -10.99
CA TYR A 127 12.77 -5.38 -10.87
C TYR A 127 13.86 -4.73 -10.02
N TYR A 128 14.42 -5.48 -9.07
CA TYR A 128 15.73 -5.11 -8.56
C TYR A 128 16.80 -5.80 -9.38
N THR A 129 17.91 -5.11 -9.58
CA THR A 129 19.06 -5.61 -10.33
C THR A 129 20.34 -5.41 -9.54
N THR A 130 21.24 -6.39 -9.59
CA THR A 130 22.55 -6.30 -8.96
C THR A 130 23.62 -7.09 -9.71
N ASN A 131 24.85 -6.59 -9.66
CA ASN A 131 26.06 -7.29 -10.14
C ASN A 131 26.83 -7.96 -8.98
N PHE A 132 26.21 -8.16 -7.82
CA PHE A 132 26.85 -8.77 -6.66
C PHE A 132 27.46 -10.13 -7.00
N LYS A 133 28.75 -10.32 -6.74
CA LYS A 133 29.46 -11.59 -6.98
C LYS A 133 29.69 -12.31 -5.65
N PRO A 134 28.93 -13.37 -5.32
CA PRO A 134 29.09 -14.07 -4.06
C PRO A 134 30.40 -14.90 -4.04
N TYR A 135 31.06 -14.94 -2.89
CA TYR A 135 32.24 -15.79 -2.65
C TYR A 135 31.87 -17.23 -2.26
N GLN A 136 30.60 -17.48 -1.92
CA GLN A 136 30.06 -18.79 -1.54
C GLN A 136 28.59 -18.88 -1.90
N GLU A 137 28.05 -20.08 -2.00
CA GLU A 137 26.62 -20.29 -2.25
C GLU A 137 25.75 -19.71 -1.13
N GLY A 138 24.61 -19.17 -1.52
CA GLY A 138 23.64 -18.58 -0.62
C GLY A 138 22.46 -17.96 -1.35
N GLU A 139 21.73 -17.14 -0.62
CA GLU A 139 20.52 -16.48 -1.10
C GLU A 139 20.67 -14.95 -1.04
N LEU A 140 20.22 -14.27 -2.08
CA LEU A 140 19.96 -12.83 -2.08
C LEU A 140 18.48 -12.58 -1.84
N HIS A 141 18.17 -11.52 -1.09
CA HIS A 141 16.81 -11.00 -0.95
C HIS A 141 16.84 -9.52 -0.58
N LEU A 142 15.71 -8.84 -0.78
CA LEU A 142 15.52 -7.47 -0.38
C LEU A 142 14.76 -7.32 0.93
N LYS A 143 15.07 -6.26 1.66
CA LYS A 143 14.15 -5.62 2.60
C LYS A 143 13.94 -4.18 2.15
N VAL A 144 12.70 -3.74 2.18
CA VAL A 144 12.33 -2.38 1.75
C VAL A 144 11.64 -1.70 2.91
N PHE A 145 12.04 -0.46 3.16
CA PHE A 145 11.52 0.35 4.26
C PHE A 145 11.07 1.69 3.71
N ASP A 146 9.96 2.19 4.24
CA ASP A 146 9.64 3.59 4.08
C ASP A 146 10.70 4.46 4.78
N ILE A 147 11.21 5.49 4.11
CA ILE A 147 12.29 6.31 4.69
C ILE A 147 11.80 7.16 5.86
N GLN A 148 10.56 7.65 5.80
CA GLN A 148 10.03 8.56 6.81
C GLN A 148 9.61 7.82 8.08
N THR A 149 8.91 6.69 7.93
CA THR A 149 8.36 5.91 9.06
C THR A 149 9.25 4.76 9.50
N ASN A 150 10.22 4.35 8.67
CA ASN A 150 11.05 3.15 8.86
C ASN A 150 10.21 1.86 8.99
N GLU A 151 8.98 1.88 8.50
CA GLU A 151 8.10 0.73 8.40
C GLU A 151 8.55 -0.19 7.26
N ARG A 152 8.45 -1.50 7.45
CA ARG A 152 8.83 -2.48 6.43
C ARG A 152 7.70 -2.66 5.42
N LEU A 153 7.95 -2.31 4.17
CA LEU A 153 7.00 -2.41 3.07
C LEU A 153 6.89 -3.85 2.58
N SER A 154 5.66 -4.31 2.35
CA SER A 154 5.32 -5.57 1.68
C SER A 154 6.16 -6.75 2.18
N SER A 155 6.33 -6.80 3.51
CA SER A 155 7.47 -7.45 4.15
C SER A 155 7.65 -8.93 3.81
N GLN A 156 6.55 -9.67 3.69
CA GLN A 156 6.56 -11.09 3.35
C GLN A 156 6.64 -11.30 1.84
N SER A 157 5.80 -10.61 1.04
CA SER A 157 5.78 -10.78 -0.41
C SER A 157 7.11 -10.37 -1.05
N ILE A 158 7.68 -9.23 -0.68
CA ILE A 158 9.00 -8.83 -1.18
C ILE A 158 10.07 -9.85 -0.81
N LEU A 159 10.06 -10.37 0.42
CA LEU A 159 11.05 -11.38 0.82
C LEU A 159 10.95 -12.66 -0.03
N GLU A 160 9.72 -13.09 -0.33
CA GLU A 160 9.46 -14.29 -1.14
C GLU A 160 9.79 -14.06 -2.61
N ASP A 161 9.34 -12.95 -3.20
CA ASP A 161 9.48 -12.62 -4.62
C ASP A 161 10.93 -12.29 -5.00
N THR A 162 11.65 -11.62 -4.10
CA THR A 162 13.03 -11.16 -4.35
C THR A 162 14.09 -12.23 -4.04
N LYS A 163 13.69 -13.33 -3.40
CA LYS A 163 14.62 -14.40 -3.04
C LYS A 163 15.21 -15.04 -4.29
N MET A 164 16.54 -15.16 -4.30
CA MET A 164 17.26 -15.82 -5.37
C MET A 164 18.46 -16.58 -4.82
N VAL A 165 18.60 -17.85 -5.21
CA VAL A 165 19.83 -18.61 -4.96
C VAL A 165 20.92 -18.11 -5.88
N VAL A 166 22.07 -17.77 -5.31
CA VAL A 166 23.25 -17.32 -6.02
C VAL A 166 24.44 -18.22 -5.69
N SER A 167 25.22 -18.53 -6.72
CA SER A 167 26.42 -19.36 -6.60
C SER A 167 27.62 -18.61 -7.16
N HIS A 168 28.81 -19.12 -6.84
CA HIS A 168 30.05 -18.61 -7.41
C HIS A 168 30.05 -18.89 -8.92
N SER A 169 29.61 -17.91 -9.70
CA SER A 169 29.43 -18.00 -11.15
C SER A 169 29.87 -16.70 -11.80
N ASP A 170 30.16 -16.76 -13.10
CA ASP A 170 30.42 -15.57 -13.93
C ASP A 170 29.13 -14.78 -14.25
N THR A 171 28.04 -15.00 -13.51
CA THR A 171 26.79 -14.26 -13.69
C THR A 171 27.05 -12.77 -13.45
N ILE A 172 26.78 -11.96 -14.47
CA ILE A 172 27.08 -10.53 -14.48
C ILE A 172 25.90 -9.72 -13.89
N LEU A 173 24.69 -10.30 -13.89
CA LEU A 173 23.46 -9.62 -13.52
C LEU A 173 22.47 -10.60 -12.88
N TYR A 174 22.03 -10.28 -11.67
CA TYR A 174 20.89 -10.88 -11.00
C TYR A 174 19.71 -9.93 -11.07
N ALA A 175 18.53 -10.46 -11.39
CA ALA A 175 17.29 -9.68 -11.47
C ALA A 175 16.07 -10.47 -10.99
N LYS A 176 15.21 -9.82 -10.20
CA LYS A 176 13.90 -10.37 -9.79
C LYS A 176 12.85 -9.28 -9.75
N GLU A 177 11.67 -9.64 -10.25
CA GLU A 177 10.47 -8.83 -10.12
C GLU A 177 9.90 -8.94 -8.70
N PHE A 178 9.31 -7.87 -8.21
CA PHE A 178 8.53 -7.84 -6.98
C PHE A 178 7.52 -6.70 -7.02
N THR A 179 6.55 -6.73 -6.11
CA THR A 179 5.51 -5.70 -5.99
C THR A 179 5.57 -5.02 -4.64
N ILE A 180 5.41 -3.69 -4.63
CA ILE A 180 5.15 -2.88 -3.44
C ILE A 180 3.66 -2.61 -3.40
N TYR A 181 2.98 -3.01 -2.33
CA TYR A 181 1.52 -2.89 -2.20
C TYR A 181 1.07 -1.66 -1.42
N GLU A 182 1.96 -1.00 -0.69
CA GLU A 182 1.63 0.18 0.09
C GLU A 182 1.46 1.40 -0.82
N GLY A 183 0.24 1.95 -0.86
CA GLY A 183 -0.11 3.13 -1.65
C GLY A 183 -0.71 2.81 -3.02
N SER A 184 -0.78 3.84 -3.86
CA SER A 184 -1.43 3.75 -5.16
C SER A 184 -0.65 4.51 -6.22
N TRP A 185 -1.05 4.31 -7.48
CA TRP A 185 -0.44 4.99 -8.62
C TRP A 185 -0.59 6.50 -8.50
N GLY A 186 0.50 7.21 -8.76
CA GLY A 186 0.63 8.67 -8.66
C GLY A 186 1.14 9.16 -7.31
N ASP A 187 1.09 8.34 -6.26
CA ASP A 187 1.50 8.71 -4.90
C ASP A 187 2.91 8.22 -4.61
N LYS A 188 3.89 8.99 -5.08
CA LYS A 188 5.31 8.66 -4.92
C LYS A 188 5.83 9.03 -3.54
N TYR A 189 6.69 8.17 -3.00
CA TYR A 189 7.37 8.37 -1.72
C TYR A 189 8.77 7.73 -1.73
N GLY A 190 9.60 8.09 -0.75
CA GLY A 190 10.96 7.58 -0.63
C GLY A 190 11.02 6.25 0.12
N ALA A 191 11.71 5.26 -0.45
CA ALA A 191 11.93 3.96 0.18
C ALA A 191 13.42 3.58 0.20
N ARG A 192 13.89 3.03 1.33
CA ARG A 192 15.23 2.46 1.50
C ARG A 192 15.19 0.97 1.17
N PHE A 193 15.97 0.59 0.18
CA PHE A 193 16.17 -0.79 -0.24
C PHE A 193 17.47 -1.31 0.34
N GLU A 194 17.39 -2.40 1.08
CA GLU A 194 18.52 -3.13 1.62
C GLU A 194 18.65 -4.45 0.88
N LEU A 195 19.76 -4.64 0.18
CA LEU A 195 20.13 -5.93 -0.42
C LEU A 195 20.92 -6.73 0.60
N LEU A 196 20.42 -7.92 0.92
CA LEU A 196 21.02 -8.80 1.91
C LEU A 196 21.44 -10.12 1.27
N PHE A 197 22.51 -10.70 1.81
CA PHE A 197 22.98 -12.04 1.47
C PHE A 197 22.91 -12.95 2.69
N ARG A 198 22.43 -14.18 2.48
CA ARG A 198 22.41 -15.24 3.48
C ARG A 198 23.17 -16.46 2.96
N SER A 199 24.25 -16.83 3.63
CA SER A 199 25.05 -18.02 3.30
C SER A 199 24.33 -19.32 3.67
N ASP A 200 24.43 -20.33 2.79
CA ASP A 200 23.86 -21.67 3.01
C ASP A 200 24.51 -22.43 4.17
N LYS A 201 25.75 -22.08 4.52
CA LYS A 201 26.48 -22.61 5.68
C LYS A 201 25.91 -22.20 7.06
N GLY A 202 24.69 -21.67 7.13
CA GLY A 202 23.97 -21.37 8.37
C GLY A 202 24.24 -19.99 8.97
N GLY A 203 24.31 -18.95 8.13
CA GLY A 203 24.60 -17.57 8.55
C GLY A 203 23.36 -16.69 8.81
N LYS A 204 23.56 -15.58 9.54
CA LYS A 204 22.61 -14.46 9.59
C LYS A 204 22.69 -13.65 8.29
N ASP A 205 21.62 -12.92 7.97
CA ASP A 205 21.62 -11.94 6.88
C ASP A 205 22.79 -10.96 7.04
N SER A 206 23.56 -10.78 5.97
CA SER A 206 24.60 -9.77 5.86
C SER A 206 24.14 -8.69 4.89
N LEU A 207 24.11 -7.44 5.34
CA LEU A 207 23.82 -6.31 4.47
C LEU A 207 24.95 -6.14 3.45
N ILE A 208 24.60 -6.09 2.16
CA ILE A 208 25.55 -5.88 1.07
C ILE A 208 25.63 -4.39 0.74
N ILE A 209 24.47 -3.80 0.45
CA ILE A 209 24.33 -2.39 0.09
C ILE A 209 22.92 -1.91 0.46
N ALA A 210 22.80 -0.63 0.79
CA ALA A 210 21.53 0.05 0.91
C ALA A 210 21.47 1.23 -0.07
N LYS A 211 20.34 1.41 -0.75
CA LYS A 211 20.07 2.58 -1.62
C LYS A 211 18.63 3.05 -1.44
N ASN A 212 18.41 4.33 -1.66
CA ASN A 212 17.08 4.92 -1.58
C ASN A 212 16.52 5.12 -2.99
N PHE A 213 15.24 4.81 -3.17
CA PHE A 213 14.54 5.04 -4.43
C PHE A 213 13.21 5.76 -4.20
N ILE A 214 12.81 6.57 -5.17
CA ILE A 214 11.44 7.08 -5.28
C ILE A 214 10.58 5.95 -5.85
N VAL A 215 9.55 5.55 -5.13
CA VAL A 215 8.64 4.48 -5.52
C VAL A 215 7.20 4.88 -5.27
N GLU A 216 6.28 4.17 -5.89
CA GLU A 216 4.85 4.18 -5.61
C GLU A 216 4.33 2.75 -5.42
N GLY A 217 3.15 2.60 -4.84
CA GLY A 217 2.48 1.32 -4.59
C GLY A 217 1.66 0.84 -5.78
N TRP A 218 1.42 -0.47 -5.85
CA TRP A 218 0.58 -1.09 -6.86
C TRP A 218 -0.90 -0.95 -6.50
N MET A 219 -1.70 -0.52 -7.48
CA MET A 219 -3.14 -0.36 -7.33
C MET A 219 -3.82 -1.74 -7.30
N ARG A 220 -4.39 -2.12 -6.15
CA ARG A 220 -5.23 -3.31 -5.94
C ARG A 220 -6.70 -3.06 -6.26
#